data_AF-A0A9P4WRM0-F1
#
_entry.id   AF-A0A9P4WRM0-F1
#
_cell.length_a   1.000
_cell.length_b   1.000
_cell.length_c   1.000
_cell.angle_alpha   90.00
_cell.angle_beta   90.00
_cell.angle_gamma   90.00
#
_symmetry.space_group_name_H-M   'P 1'
#
loop_
_entity.id
_entity.type
_entity.pdbx_description
1 polymer ?
#
loop_
_entity_poly.entity_id
_entity_poly.type
_entity_poly.pdbx_seq_one_letter_code
_entity_poly.pdbx_strand_id
1 'polypeptide(L)'
;MQQRYGIPAEDAYGDELRARIANGWRVLYRLTSISTFASHMDDPKPTNDLMIRVLCPSRRLDVSRQKEDFILQERLKYINDSKPIQDAKDYKLMFMLLSSAFRTSMSNIGEEHKPWAFDWGSGIDGQRLFRKGSSWLAWFVLTEGPHLFYSQWWTLPHESPHTRHYIRDRALARWMATPHKLVDHQREHARRIQEAINSKAAVSTDFVSVNPIPYFTHYAEHRLAKWESGRPPPKEILTHVPFHIEFRCPEELLQQHQLLLQDKEGAKAINITARR
;
A
#
# COMPACT_ATOMS: atom_id res chain seq x y z
N MET A 1 8.16 -20.76 -21.82
CA MET A 1 6.99 -20.08 -21.22
C MET A 1 7.48 -19.31 -20.00
N GLN A 2 7.27 -18.01 -19.94
CA GLN A 2 7.60 -17.22 -18.74
C GLN A 2 6.61 -17.63 -17.64
N GLN A 3 7.11 -18.26 -16.57
CA GLN A 3 6.26 -18.65 -15.44
C GLN A 3 5.74 -17.38 -14.75
N ARG A 4 4.45 -17.08 -14.94
CA ARG A 4 3.77 -16.08 -14.13
C ARG A 4 3.45 -16.68 -12.77
N TYR A 5 3.78 -15.92 -11.73
CA TYR A 5 3.43 -16.21 -10.34
C TYR A 5 1.98 -15.78 -10.11
N GLY A 6 1.15 -16.68 -9.57
CA GLY A 6 -0.25 -16.40 -9.22
C GLY A 6 -1.23 -17.43 -9.76
N ILE A 7 -2.51 -17.23 -9.40
CA ILE A 7 -3.63 -18.05 -9.86
C ILE A 7 -4.43 -17.20 -10.85
N PRO A 8 -4.60 -17.63 -12.12
CA PRO A 8 -5.41 -16.95 -13.11
C PRO A 8 -6.84 -16.69 -12.59
N ALA A 9 -7.41 -15.56 -12.99
CA ALA A 9 -8.76 -15.16 -12.58
C ALA A 9 -9.82 -16.18 -13.05
N GLU A 10 -9.52 -16.86 -14.16
CA GLU A 10 -10.39 -17.81 -14.85
C GLU A 10 -10.26 -19.24 -14.30
N ASP A 11 -9.26 -19.55 -13.47
CA ASP A 11 -9.14 -20.88 -12.86
C ASP A 11 -9.93 -20.94 -11.55
N ALA A 12 -10.97 -21.79 -11.50
CA ALA A 12 -11.81 -22.00 -10.32
C ALA A 12 -11.02 -22.43 -9.07
N TYR A 13 -9.81 -22.96 -9.24
CA TYR A 13 -8.91 -23.25 -8.11
C TYR A 13 -8.69 -22.02 -7.20
N GLY A 14 -8.71 -20.81 -7.77
CA GLY A 14 -8.53 -19.57 -7.03
C GLY A 14 -9.77 -19.02 -6.32
N ASP A 15 -10.94 -19.66 -6.43
CA ASP A 15 -12.20 -19.10 -5.95
C ASP A 15 -12.22 -18.88 -4.44
N GLU A 16 -11.68 -19.82 -3.67
CA GLU A 16 -11.56 -19.69 -2.22
C GLU A 16 -10.70 -18.47 -1.84
N LEU A 17 -9.51 -18.36 -2.44
CA LEU A 17 -8.60 -17.23 -2.21
C LEU A 17 -9.28 -15.90 -2.59
N ARG A 18 -9.95 -15.84 -3.75
CA ARG A 18 -10.67 -14.64 -4.20
C ARG A 18 -11.81 -14.25 -3.26
N ALA A 19 -12.57 -15.22 -2.75
CA ALA A 19 -13.64 -14.96 -1.78
C ALA A 19 -13.09 -14.35 -0.48
N ARG A 20 -11.98 -14.89 0.04
CA ARG A 20 -11.30 -14.35 1.23
C ARG A 20 -10.72 -12.96 0.98
N ILE A 21 -10.12 -12.72 -0.19
CA ILE A 21 -9.63 -11.40 -0.58
C ILE A 21 -10.80 -10.40 -0.65
N ALA A 22 -11.92 -10.78 -1.25
CA ALA A 22 -13.12 -9.94 -1.34
C ALA A 22 -13.68 -9.58 0.05
N ASN A 23 -13.69 -10.53 0.99
CA ASN A 23 -14.03 -10.25 2.39
C ASN A 23 -13.05 -9.26 3.02
N GLY A 24 -11.74 -9.43 2.79
CA GLY A 24 -10.73 -8.47 3.24
C GLY A 24 -10.96 -7.05 2.72
N TRP A 25 -11.36 -6.90 1.46
CA TRP A 25 -11.73 -5.59 0.88
C TRP A 25 -12.97 -4.99 1.56
N ARG A 26 -13.99 -5.80 1.89
CA ARG A 26 -15.17 -5.33 2.65
C ARG A 26 -14.79 -4.82 4.02
N VAL A 27 -13.84 -5.47 4.69
CA VAL A 27 -13.31 -4.99 5.97
C VAL A 27 -12.65 -3.62 5.81
N LEU A 28 -11.77 -3.47 4.82
CA LEU A 28 -11.11 -2.19 4.54
C LEU A 28 -12.14 -1.09 4.24
N TYR A 29 -13.18 -1.41 3.46
CA TYR A 29 -14.29 -0.49 3.19
C TYR A 29 -14.98 -0.01 4.47
N ARG A 30 -15.27 -0.92 5.42
CA ARG A 30 -15.88 -0.55 6.70
C ARG A 30 -14.96 0.35 7.53
N LEU A 31 -13.66 0.03 7.62
CA LEU A 31 -12.68 0.88 8.30
C LEU A 31 -12.56 2.27 7.67
N THR A 32 -12.70 2.36 6.35
CA THR A 32 -12.71 3.63 5.60
C THR A 32 -13.99 4.42 5.89
N SER A 33 -15.14 3.73 5.94
CA SER A 33 -16.45 4.35 6.18
C SER A 33 -16.52 5.04 7.54
N ILE A 34 -15.84 4.49 8.56
CA ILE A 34 -15.70 5.12 9.89
C ILE A 34 -15.02 6.49 9.77
N SER A 35 -13.95 6.60 8.98
CA SER A 35 -13.25 7.88 8.74
C SER A 35 -14.09 8.90 7.98
N THR A 36 -14.88 8.44 7.01
CA THR A 36 -15.79 9.33 6.28
C THR A 36 -16.90 9.85 7.18
N PHE A 37 -17.49 8.99 8.03
CA PHE A 37 -18.54 9.39 8.95
C PHE A 37 -18.06 10.40 9.99
N ALA A 38 -16.91 10.13 10.62
CA ALA A 38 -16.28 11.06 11.56
C ALA A 38 -15.95 12.41 10.90
N SER A 39 -15.65 12.41 9.60
CA SER A 39 -15.37 13.66 8.87
C SER A 39 -16.59 14.54 8.65
N HIS A 40 -17.80 13.99 8.71
CA HIS A 40 -19.04 14.74 8.56
C HIS A 40 -19.63 15.23 9.89
N MET A 41 -19.19 14.70 11.04
CA MET A 41 -19.66 15.16 12.35
C MET A 41 -19.01 16.49 12.79
N ASP A 42 -17.88 16.86 12.18
CA ASP A 42 -17.01 17.98 12.57
C ASP A 42 -17.13 19.22 11.67
N ASP A 43 -18.22 19.42 10.91
CA ASP A 43 -18.47 20.69 10.21
C ASP A 43 -19.26 21.66 11.11
N PRO A 44 -18.62 22.51 11.93
CA PRO A 44 -19.31 23.58 12.62
C PRO A 44 -19.83 24.60 11.61
N LYS A 45 -21.04 25.12 11.85
CA LYS A 45 -21.62 26.23 11.11
C LYS A 45 -20.63 27.42 11.03
N PRO A 46 -20.58 28.13 9.88
CA PRO A 46 -19.62 29.20 9.65
C PRO A 46 -20.04 30.46 10.41
N THR A 47 -19.67 30.56 11.68
CA THR A 47 -19.74 31.81 12.43
C THR A 47 -18.41 32.05 13.12
N ASN A 48 -17.62 32.99 12.55
CA ASN A 48 -16.38 33.58 13.08
C ASN A 48 -15.11 32.72 13.24
N ASP A 49 -15.12 31.42 13.00
CA ASP A 49 -13.94 30.55 13.24
C ASP A 49 -12.83 30.66 12.17
N LEU A 50 -13.12 31.26 11.01
CA LEU A 50 -12.15 31.42 9.91
C LEU A 50 -10.98 32.37 10.26
N MET A 51 -11.25 33.45 10.99
CA MET A 51 -10.21 34.40 11.42
C MET A 51 -9.27 33.79 12.46
N ILE A 52 -9.79 32.97 13.39
CA ILE A 52 -8.99 32.34 14.45
C ILE A 52 -8.15 31.17 13.91
N ARG A 53 -8.65 30.44 12.91
CA ARG A 53 -7.91 29.34 12.26
C ARG A 53 -6.70 29.82 11.45
N VAL A 54 -6.73 31.03 10.90
CA VAL A 54 -5.59 31.61 10.16
C VAL A 54 -4.49 32.08 11.12
N LEU A 55 -4.85 32.51 12.33
CA LEU A 55 -3.91 33.11 13.29
C LEU A 55 -3.16 32.08 14.17
N CYS A 56 -3.63 30.83 14.29
CA CYS A 56 -2.99 29.82 15.16
C CYS A 56 -2.86 28.43 14.49
N PRO A 57 -1.76 28.18 13.74
CA PRO A 57 -1.48 26.88 13.11
C PRO A 57 -1.43 25.69 14.09
N SER A 58 -1.06 25.92 15.35
CA SER A 58 -1.05 24.89 16.41
C SER A 58 -2.44 24.30 16.65
N ARG A 59 -3.46 25.17 16.77
CA ARG A 59 -4.84 24.74 17.02
C ARG A 59 -5.40 23.87 15.90
N ARG A 60 -5.02 24.13 14.64
CA ARG A 60 -5.44 23.31 13.48
C ARG A 60 -4.84 21.91 13.52
N LEU A 61 -3.59 21.78 13.95
CA LEU A 61 -2.95 20.48 14.14
C LEU A 61 -3.61 19.70 15.27
N ASP A 62 -3.93 20.35 16.39
CA ASP A 62 -4.55 19.69 17.54
C ASP A 62 -5.96 19.17 17.20
N VAL A 63 -6.78 19.97 16.51
CA VAL A 63 -8.09 19.52 16.01
C VAL A 63 -7.94 18.33 15.06
N SER A 64 -6.92 18.35 14.18
CA SER A 64 -6.68 17.23 13.26
C SER A 64 -6.27 15.95 14.00
N ARG A 65 -5.46 16.08 15.06
CA ARG A 65 -5.07 14.94 15.92
C ARG A 65 -6.26 14.37 16.68
N GLN A 66 -7.06 15.22 17.33
CA GLN A 66 -8.27 14.79 18.04
C GLN A 66 -9.22 14.02 17.14
N LYS A 67 -9.39 14.49 15.90
CA LYS A 67 -10.18 13.78 14.89
C LYS A 67 -9.60 12.42 14.52
N GLU A 68 -8.28 12.34 14.29
CA GLU A 68 -7.61 11.06 14.02
C GLU A 68 -7.71 10.10 15.21
N ASP A 69 -7.63 10.59 16.45
CA ASP A 69 -7.78 9.81 17.68
C ASP A 69 -9.19 9.22 17.81
N PHE A 70 -10.21 10.03 17.54
CA PHE A 70 -11.59 9.57 17.51
C PHE A 70 -11.81 8.48 16.44
N ILE A 71 -11.31 8.71 15.22
CA ILE A 71 -11.35 7.71 14.13
C ILE A 71 -10.66 6.41 14.54
N LEU A 72 -9.49 6.50 15.19
CA LEU A 72 -8.77 5.34 15.68
C LEU A 72 -9.60 4.57 16.72
N GLN A 73 -10.19 5.25 17.69
CA GLN A 73 -11.03 4.64 18.72
C GLN A 73 -12.21 3.86 18.11
N GLU A 74 -12.94 4.48 17.18
CA GLU A 74 -14.09 3.83 16.53
C GLU A 74 -13.67 2.62 15.67
N ARG A 75 -12.53 2.71 14.98
CA ARG A 75 -11.98 1.57 14.23
C ARG A 75 -11.54 0.43 15.14
N LEU A 76 -10.88 0.73 16.26
CA LEU A 76 -10.47 -0.28 17.24
C LEU A 76 -11.68 -0.96 17.87
N LYS A 77 -12.71 -0.21 18.22
CA LYS A 77 -13.99 -0.73 18.70
C LYS A 77 -14.61 -1.69 17.68
N TYR A 78 -14.67 -1.30 16.41
CA TYR A 78 -15.16 -2.17 15.33
C TYR A 78 -14.35 -3.48 15.22
N ILE A 79 -13.02 -3.42 15.31
CA ILE A 79 -12.14 -4.60 15.21
C ILE A 79 -12.33 -5.54 16.41
N ASN A 80 -12.40 -4.99 17.62
CA ASN A 80 -12.45 -5.78 18.85
C ASN A 80 -13.83 -6.38 19.08
N ASP A 81 -14.88 -5.56 18.96
CA ASP A 81 -16.21 -5.88 19.46
C ASP A 81 -17.10 -6.51 18.38
N SER A 82 -17.05 -5.97 17.17
CA SER A 82 -18.04 -6.29 16.13
C SER A 82 -17.59 -7.34 15.12
N LYS A 83 -16.31 -7.72 15.13
CA LYS A 83 -15.71 -8.42 14.01
C LYS A 83 -15.47 -9.91 14.25
N PRO A 84 -15.92 -10.80 13.36
CA PRO A 84 -15.53 -12.20 13.36
C PRO A 84 -14.01 -12.37 13.19
N ILE A 85 -13.44 -13.40 13.83
CA ILE A 85 -12.01 -13.74 13.70
C ILE A 85 -11.64 -13.99 12.24
N GLN A 86 -12.50 -14.69 11.48
CA GLN A 86 -12.25 -15.00 10.08
C GLN A 86 -12.10 -13.73 9.23
N ASP A 87 -12.92 -12.71 9.44
CA ASP A 87 -12.79 -11.46 8.71
C ASP A 87 -11.45 -10.78 8.98
N ALA A 88 -10.89 -10.92 10.19
CA ALA A 88 -9.58 -10.36 10.54
C ALA A 88 -8.47 -11.10 9.78
N LYS A 89 -8.59 -12.43 9.67
CA LYS A 89 -7.70 -13.27 8.85
C LYS A 89 -7.78 -12.91 7.36
N ASP A 90 -9.00 -12.76 6.83
CA ASP A 90 -9.26 -12.39 5.45
C ASP A 90 -8.72 -11.00 5.10
N TYR A 91 -8.91 -10.02 6.00
CA TYR A 91 -8.28 -8.72 5.87
C TYR A 91 -6.76 -8.85 5.84
N LYS A 92 -6.17 -9.64 6.76
CA LYS A 92 -4.70 -9.77 6.81
C LYS A 92 -4.15 -10.40 5.54
N LEU A 93 -4.79 -11.46 5.05
CA LEU A 93 -4.46 -12.12 3.79
C LEU A 93 -4.54 -11.14 2.61
N MET A 94 -5.65 -10.40 2.49
CA MET A 94 -5.82 -9.36 1.48
C MET A 94 -4.73 -8.29 1.57
N PHE A 95 -4.45 -7.77 2.77
CA PHE A 95 -3.47 -6.71 2.98
C PHE A 95 -2.03 -7.16 2.73
N MET A 96 -1.72 -8.44 2.99
CA MET A 96 -0.45 -9.05 2.61
C MET A 96 -0.27 -9.06 1.09
N LEU A 97 -1.30 -9.47 0.34
CA LEU A 97 -1.26 -9.43 -1.13
C LEU A 97 -1.23 -8.00 -1.64
N LEU A 98 -2.01 -7.09 -1.05
CA LEU A 98 -2.03 -5.68 -1.45
C LEU A 98 -0.66 -5.02 -1.34
N SER A 99 0.16 -5.43 -0.38
CA SER A 99 1.52 -4.92 -0.23
C SER A 99 2.40 -5.16 -1.46
N SER A 100 2.11 -6.17 -2.28
CA SER A 100 2.86 -6.45 -3.52
C SER A 100 2.50 -5.52 -4.68
N ALA A 101 1.34 -4.86 -4.62
CA ALA A 101 0.95 -3.87 -5.62
C ALA A 101 1.90 -2.66 -5.60
N PHE A 102 2.42 -2.30 -4.43
CA PHE A 102 3.40 -1.23 -4.28
C PHE A 102 4.80 -1.75 -4.60
N ARG A 103 5.38 -1.23 -5.70
CA ARG A 103 6.70 -1.64 -6.18
C ARG A 103 7.67 -0.47 -6.22
N THR A 104 8.82 -0.68 -5.60
CA THR A 104 10.04 0.11 -5.80
C THR A 104 11.02 -0.76 -6.57
N SER A 105 11.46 -0.32 -7.73
CA SER A 105 12.48 -1.01 -8.53
C SER A 105 13.58 -0.04 -8.94
N MET A 106 14.82 -0.52 -9.00
CA MET A 106 15.95 0.24 -9.57
C MET A 106 15.79 0.45 -11.09
N SER A 107 14.90 -0.32 -11.73
CA SER A 107 14.55 -0.15 -13.13
C SER A 107 13.50 0.94 -13.37
N ASN A 108 12.85 1.46 -12.31
CA ASN A 108 11.80 2.48 -12.43
C ASN A 108 12.43 3.87 -12.55
N ILE A 109 13.21 4.05 -13.61
CA ILE A 109 13.95 5.27 -13.93
C ILE A 109 13.10 6.21 -14.79
N GLY A 110 13.34 7.52 -14.73
CA GLY A 110 12.59 8.50 -15.53
C GLY A 110 11.58 9.34 -14.73
N GLU A 111 11.26 10.53 -15.24
CA GLU A 111 10.44 11.55 -14.55
C GLU A 111 8.99 11.12 -14.28
N GLU A 112 8.52 10.13 -15.03
CA GLU A 112 7.24 9.48 -14.88
C GLU A 112 7.15 8.70 -13.56
N HIS A 113 8.27 8.23 -12.99
CA HIS A 113 8.32 7.56 -11.70
C HIS A 113 8.78 8.51 -10.61
N LYS A 114 7.91 8.74 -9.62
CA LYS A 114 8.20 9.60 -8.47
C LYS A 114 8.87 8.81 -7.33
N PRO A 115 9.76 9.43 -6.53
CA PRO A 115 10.43 8.77 -5.41
C PRO A 115 9.45 8.23 -4.37
N TRP A 116 9.80 7.09 -3.76
CA TRP A 116 9.12 6.64 -2.55
C TRP A 116 9.43 7.57 -1.38
N ALA A 117 8.43 8.35 -0.95
CA ALA A 117 8.62 9.39 0.07
C ALA A 117 8.04 9.02 1.44
N PHE A 118 7.29 7.92 1.55
CA PHE A 118 6.44 7.71 2.71
C PHE A 118 7.20 7.25 3.96
N ASP A 119 8.24 6.42 3.83
CA ASP A 119 8.95 5.83 4.97
C ASP A 119 10.39 5.41 4.62
N TRP A 120 11.17 5.08 5.65
CA TRP A 120 12.56 4.67 5.55
C TRP A 120 12.69 3.20 5.09
N GLY A 121 13.44 2.97 4.01
CA GLY A 121 13.85 1.64 3.54
C GLY A 121 13.36 1.27 2.13
N SER A 122 14.31 0.96 1.23
CA SER A 122 14.05 0.34 -0.07
C SER A 122 13.53 -1.08 0.01
N GLY A 123 12.84 -1.48 -1.06
CA GLY A 123 12.69 -2.88 -1.43
C GLY A 123 11.71 -3.67 -0.55
N ILE A 124 12.14 -4.87 -0.11
CA ILE A 124 11.30 -5.80 0.65
C ILE A 124 10.87 -5.20 2.00
N ASP A 125 11.71 -4.33 2.59
CA ASP A 125 11.41 -3.74 3.88
C ASP A 125 10.30 -2.69 3.81
N GLY A 126 10.16 -1.96 2.71
CA GLY A 126 9.01 -1.06 2.48
C GLY A 126 7.67 -1.80 2.52
N GLN A 127 7.59 -2.96 1.84
CA GLN A 127 6.39 -3.81 1.89
C GLN A 127 6.16 -4.41 3.29
N ARG A 128 7.23 -4.74 4.03
CA ARG A 128 7.12 -5.22 5.42
C ARG A 128 6.58 -4.13 6.36
N LEU A 129 7.08 -2.91 6.24
CA LEU A 129 6.62 -1.75 7.02
C LEU A 129 5.16 -1.44 6.72
N PHE A 130 4.77 -1.48 5.44
CA PHE A 130 3.38 -1.38 5.02
C PHE A 130 2.51 -2.44 5.72
N ARG A 131 2.87 -3.73 5.64
CA ARG A 131 2.11 -4.83 6.27
C ARG A 131 2.02 -4.75 7.80
N LYS A 132 3.00 -4.13 8.45
CA LYS A 132 3.01 -3.89 9.90
C LYS A 132 2.22 -2.65 10.32
N GLY A 133 1.79 -1.82 9.36
CA GLY A 133 1.16 -0.53 9.66
C GLY A 133 2.14 0.55 10.10
N SER A 134 3.45 0.28 10.06
CA SER A 134 4.49 1.24 10.43
C SER A 134 4.77 2.27 9.32
N SER A 135 4.11 2.10 8.17
CA SER A 135 4.23 2.97 7.02
C SER A 135 3.12 4.02 6.98
N TRP A 136 3.43 5.26 6.62
CA TRP A 136 2.38 6.27 6.40
C TRP A 136 1.46 5.89 5.24
N LEU A 137 1.99 5.18 4.24
CA LEU A 137 1.18 4.65 3.14
C LEU A 137 0.10 3.67 3.64
N ALA A 138 0.37 2.92 4.72
CA ALA A 138 -0.64 2.07 5.33
C ALA A 138 -1.79 2.89 5.93
N TRP A 139 -1.49 4.03 6.57
CA TRP A 139 -2.51 4.97 7.02
C TRP A 139 -3.30 5.54 5.82
N PHE A 140 -2.62 5.96 4.76
CA PHE A 140 -3.25 6.48 3.55
C PHE A 140 -4.24 5.48 2.95
N VAL A 141 -3.84 4.21 2.80
CA VAL A 141 -4.72 3.14 2.29
C VAL A 141 -5.92 2.89 3.22
N LEU A 142 -5.73 2.94 4.55
CA LEU A 142 -6.83 2.82 5.51
C LEU A 142 -7.84 3.96 5.37
N THR A 143 -7.36 5.18 5.13
CA THR A 143 -8.19 6.39 5.06
C THR A 143 -8.89 6.56 3.71
N GLU A 144 -8.25 6.17 2.62
CA GLU A 144 -8.81 6.27 1.26
C GLU A 144 -9.66 5.06 0.88
N GLY A 145 -9.30 3.88 1.38
CA GLY A 145 -10.06 2.65 1.21
C GLY A 145 -10.00 2.01 -0.18
N PRO A 146 -10.91 1.04 -0.45
CA PRO A 146 -10.85 0.21 -1.66
C PRO A 146 -11.14 0.97 -2.96
N HIS A 147 -11.86 2.09 -2.89
CA HIS A 147 -12.24 2.88 -4.06
C HIS A 147 -11.01 3.39 -4.82
N LEU A 148 -9.93 3.69 -4.11
CA LEU A 148 -8.62 4.05 -4.67
C LEU A 148 -8.13 3.03 -5.71
N PHE A 149 -8.23 1.75 -5.38
CA PHE A 149 -7.80 0.64 -6.21
C PHE A 149 -8.78 0.33 -7.34
N TYR A 150 -10.08 0.37 -7.05
CA TYR A 150 -11.11 0.22 -8.07
C TYR A 150 -11.01 1.30 -9.17
N SER A 151 -10.70 2.53 -8.79
CA SER A 151 -10.48 3.62 -9.74
C SER A 151 -9.31 3.33 -10.67
N GLN A 152 -8.11 3.03 -10.14
CA GLN A 152 -6.95 2.78 -11.00
C GLN A 152 -7.04 1.47 -11.80
N TRP A 153 -7.53 0.38 -11.20
CA TRP A 153 -7.49 -0.94 -11.82
C TRP A 153 -8.65 -1.21 -12.77
N TRP A 154 -9.76 -0.45 -12.66
CA TRP A 154 -10.96 -0.76 -13.42
C TRP A 154 -11.59 0.45 -14.12
N THR A 155 -11.74 1.57 -13.42
CA THR A 155 -12.60 2.67 -13.92
C THR A 155 -11.83 3.64 -14.80
N LEU A 156 -10.58 3.94 -14.45
CA LEU A 156 -9.80 4.98 -15.12
C LEU A 156 -9.08 4.42 -16.36
N PRO A 157 -8.94 5.23 -17.43
CA PRO A 157 -8.21 4.83 -18.63
C PRO A 157 -6.71 4.69 -18.32
N HIS A 158 -6.15 3.49 -18.51
CA HIS A 158 -4.74 3.20 -18.20
C HIS A 158 -3.76 3.82 -19.21
N GLU A 159 -4.21 4.05 -20.45
CA GLU A 159 -3.44 4.70 -21.51
C GLU A 159 -3.27 6.21 -21.31
N SER A 160 -4.09 6.82 -20.44
CA SER A 160 -4.01 8.25 -20.16
C SER A 160 -2.89 8.56 -19.15
N PRO A 161 -1.94 9.44 -19.48
CA PRO A 161 -0.83 9.81 -18.58
C PRO A 161 -1.29 10.31 -17.21
N HIS A 162 -2.45 10.96 -17.13
CA HIS A 162 -2.97 11.55 -15.89
C HIS A 162 -3.58 10.55 -14.91
N THR A 163 -3.86 9.32 -15.37
CA THR A 163 -4.59 8.31 -14.60
C THR A 163 -3.80 7.02 -14.46
N ARG A 164 -2.77 6.80 -15.30
CA ARG A 164 -1.86 5.65 -15.23
C ARG A 164 -1.24 5.43 -13.85
N HIS A 165 -0.97 6.52 -13.12
CA HIS A 165 -0.36 6.48 -11.79
C HIS A 165 -1.24 7.11 -10.70
N TYR A 166 -2.57 7.00 -10.88
CA TYR A 166 -3.57 7.64 -10.03
C TYR A 166 -3.32 7.50 -8.52
N ILE A 167 -3.09 6.27 -8.05
CA ILE A 167 -2.91 6.00 -6.61
C ILE A 167 -1.64 6.66 -6.08
N ARG A 168 -0.54 6.54 -6.84
CA ARG A 168 0.75 7.12 -6.50
C ARG A 168 0.65 8.62 -6.39
N ASP A 169 0.11 9.26 -7.42
CA ASP A 169 0.05 10.71 -7.51
C ASP A 169 -0.85 11.30 -6.44
N ARG A 170 -1.97 10.63 -6.12
CA ARG A 170 -2.85 11.00 -5.00
C ARG A 170 -2.14 10.84 -3.65
N ALA A 171 -1.43 9.73 -3.43
CA ALA A 171 -0.68 9.50 -2.21
C ALA A 171 0.40 10.56 -1.98
N LEU A 172 1.13 10.93 -3.04
CA LEU A 172 2.16 11.98 -2.99
C LEU A 172 1.55 13.36 -2.74
N ALA A 173 0.48 13.72 -3.44
CA ALA A 173 -0.21 14.98 -3.21
C ALA A 173 -0.69 15.09 -1.75
N ARG A 174 -1.25 14.01 -1.21
CA ARG A 174 -1.70 13.96 0.19
C ARG A 174 -0.54 14.04 1.17
N TRP A 175 0.56 13.33 0.89
CA TRP A 175 1.78 13.38 1.70
C TRP A 175 2.35 14.78 1.79
N MET A 176 2.53 15.46 0.64
CA MET A 176 3.07 16.81 0.58
C MET A 176 2.18 17.85 1.28
N ALA A 177 0.86 17.63 1.30
CA ALA A 177 -0.09 18.48 2.01
C ALA A 177 -0.19 18.17 3.52
N THR A 178 0.41 17.08 4.00
CA THR A 178 0.28 16.64 5.39
C THR A 178 1.41 17.21 6.24
N PRO A 179 1.13 17.95 7.33
CA PRO A 179 2.17 18.44 8.22
C PRO A 179 2.97 17.29 8.83
N HIS A 180 4.31 17.40 8.88
CA HIS A 180 5.18 16.34 9.41
C HIS A 180 4.79 15.86 10.83
N LYS A 181 4.39 16.79 11.71
CA LYS A 181 3.93 16.45 13.07
C LYS A 181 2.65 15.59 13.12
N LEU A 182 1.89 15.56 12.03
CA LEU A 182 0.69 14.74 11.87
C LEU A 182 1.02 13.38 11.23
N VAL A 183 2.03 13.32 10.37
CA VAL A 183 2.49 12.08 9.72
C VAL A 183 2.83 10.99 10.75
N ASP A 184 3.63 11.32 11.77
CA ASP A 184 4.04 10.32 12.77
C ASP A 184 2.85 9.81 13.60
N HIS A 185 1.90 10.70 13.88
CA HIS A 185 0.67 10.36 14.58
C HIS A 185 -0.21 9.43 13.72
N GLN A 186 -0.35 9.73 12.44
CA GLN A 186 -1.08 8.90 11.47
C GLN A 186 -0.45 7.51 11.28
N ARG A 187 0.88 7.43 11.22
CA ARG A 187 1.63 6.16 11.22
C ARG A 187 1.32 5.33 12.45
N GLU A 188 1.38 5.95 13.62
CA GLU A 188 1.06 5.28 14.89
C GLU A 188 -0.37 4.72 14.88
N HIS A 189 -1.33 5.43 14.28
CA HIS A 189 -2.70 4.96 14.17
C HIS A 189 -2.81 3.72 13.26
N ALA A 190 -2.15 3.75 12.10
CA ALA A 190 -2.11 2.59 11.22
C ALA A 190 -1.44 1.38 11.90
N ARG A 191 -0.37 1.59 12.65
CA ARG A 191 0.31 0.55 13.44
C ARG A 191 -0.66 -0.09 14.45
N ARG A 192 -1.34 0.72 15.27
CA ARG A 192 -2.31 0.24 16.28
C ARG A 192 -3.46 -0.54 15.65
N ILE A 193 -3.97 -0.10 14.49
CA ILE A 193 -4.99 -0.84 13.74
C ILE A 193 -4.47 -2.19 13.26
N GLN A 194 -3.26 -2.25 12.69
CA GLN A 194 -2.67 -3.50 12.23
C GLN A 194 -2.37 -4.45 13.40
N GLU A 195 -1.95 -3.93 14.55
CA GLU A 195 -1.74 -4.72 15.77
C GLU A 195 -3.04 -5.31 16.31
N ALA A 196 -4.12 -4.53 16.39
CA ALA A 196 -5.43 -5.02 16.78
C ALA A 196 -5.93 -6.12 15.84
N ILE A 197 -5.75 -5.95 14.53
CA ILE A 197 -6.10 -6.97 13.54
C ILE A 197 -5.23 -8.22 13.69
N ASN A 198 -3.91 -8.08 13.88
CA ASN A 198 -3.01 -9.21 14.06
C ASN A 198 -3.37 -10.02 15.32
N SER A 199 -3.71 -9.33 16.41
CA SER A 199 -4.17 -9.94 17.65
C SER A 199 -5.49 -10.68 17.44
N LYS A 200 -6.50 -10.03 16.83
CA LYS A 200 -7.82 -10.63 16.55
C LYS A 200 -7.73 -11.83 15.59
N ALA A 201 -6.84 -11.77 14.60
CA ALA A 201 -6.60 -12.85 13.65
C ALA A 201 -5.69 -13.95 14.19
N ALA A 202 -5.17 -13.80 15.42
CA ALA A 202 -4.24 -14.72 16.06
C ALA A 202 -2.99 -15.03 15.20
N VAL A 203 -2.44 -14.01 14.52
CA VAL A 203 -1.35 -14.18 13.54
C VAL A 203 -0.10 -14.82 14.14
N SER A 204 0.17 -14.61 15.44
CA SER A 204 1.32 -15.21 16.13
C SER A 204 1.20 -16.72 16.31
N THR A 205 -0.02 -17.25 16.42
CA THR A 205 -0.28 -18.68 16.64
C THR A 205 -0.79 -19.39 15.38
N ASP A 206 -1.42 -18.67 14.45
CA ASP A 206 -1.98 -19.19 13.21
C ASP A 206 -1.62 -18.28 12.00
N PHE A 207 -0.32 -18.17 11.74
CA PHE A 207 0.18 -17.44 10.58
C PHE A 207 -0.24 -18.09 9.25
N VAL A 208 -0.38 -19.42 9.22
CA VAL A 208 -0.72 -20.18 8.01
C VAL A 208 -2.07 -19.72 7.45
N SER A 209 -3.06 -19.49 8.31
CA SER A 209 -4.39 -19.05 7.87
C SER A 209 -4.41 -17.70 7.15
N VAL A 210 -3.41 -16.84 7.36
CA VAL A 210 -3.32 -15.51 6.73
C VAL A 210 -2.24 -15.43 5.65
N ASN A 211 -1.49 -16.50 5.43
CA ASN A 211 -0.39 -16.55 4.49
C ASN A 211 -0.91 -16.91 3.08
N PRO A 212 -0.62 -16.13 2.03
CA PRO A 212 -1.02 -16.48 0.67
C PRO A 212 -0.15 -17.58 0.04
N ILE A 213 1.05 -17.85 0.57
CA ILE A 213 2.01 -18.79 -0.03
C ILE A 213 1.42 -20.19 -0.26
N PRO A 214 0.71 -20.83 0.71
CA PRO A 214 0.11 -22.14 0.50
C PRO A 214 -0.82 -22.21 -0.72
N TYR A 215 -1.63 -21.17 -0.97
CA TYR A 215 -2.50 -21.12 -2.15
C TYR A 215 -1.70 -21.17 -3.46
N PHE A 216 -0.56 -20.47 -3.51
CA PHE A 216 0.28 -20.44 -4.70
C PHE A 216 1.09 -21.73 -4.88
N THR A 217 1.59 -22.31 -3.79
CA THR A 217 2.32 -23.59 -3.83
C THR A 217 1.41 -24.71 -4.31
N HIS A 218 0.23 -24.86 -3.69
CA HIS A 218 -0.72 -25.90 -4.11
C HIS A 218 -1.25 -25.66 -5.53
N TYR A 219 -1.43 -24.40 -5.95
CA TYR A 219 -1.79 -24.12 -7.34
C TYR A 219 -0.68 -24.49 -8.33
N ALA A 220 0.59 -24.31 -7.96
CA ALA A 220 1.70 -24.70 -8.82
C ALA A 220 1.72 -26.22 -9.07
N GLU A 221 1.45 -27.02 -8.03
CA GLU A 221 1.29 -28.48 -8.12
C GLU A 221 0.08 -28.85 -8.99
N HIS A 222 -1.08 -28.25 -8.74
CA HIS A 222 -2.29 -28.46 -9.53
C HIS A 222 -2.11 -28.10 -11.01
N ARG A 223 -1.40 -27.00 -11.30
CA ARG A 223 -1.08 -26.58 -12.67
C ARG A 223 -0.15 -27.57 -13.36
N LEU A 224 0.83 -28.10 -12.65
CA LEU A 224 1.74 -29.13 -13.17
C LEU A 224 0.97 -30.40 -13.54
N ALA A 225 0.12 -30.89 -12.63
CA ALA A 225 -0.72 -32.06 -12.89
C ALA A 225 -1.69 -31.86 -14.08
N LYS A 226 -2.31 -30.67 -14.21
CA LYS A 226 -3.13 -30.32 -15.39
C LYS A 226 -2.32 -30.37 -16.68
N TRP A 227 -1.10 -29.82 -16.67
CA TRP A 227 -0.23 -29.82 -17.84
C TRP A 227 0.20 -31.24 -18.24
N GLU A 228 0.58 -32.08 -17.27
CA GLU A 228 0.89 -33.50 -17.51
C GLU A 228 -0.31 -34.28 -18.07
N SER A 229 -1.53 -33.89 -17.70
CA SER A 229 -2.77 -34.45 -18.26
C SER A 229 -3.16 -33.93 -19.65
N GLY A 230 -2.32 -33.10 -20.28
CA GLY A 230 -2.57 -32.51 -21.59
C GLY A 230 -3.62 -31.39 -21.60
N ARG A 231 -4.04 -30.88 -20.43
CA ARG A 231 -4.99 -29.76 -20.35
C ARG A 231 -4.24 -28.44 -20.49
N PRO A 232 -4.65 -27.55 -21.42
CA PRO A 232 -4.00 -26.26 -21.57
C PRO A 232 -4.25 -25.36 -20.33
N PRO A 233 -3.32 -24.44 -20.03
CA PRO A 233 -3.56 -23.45 -18.99
C PRO A 233 -4.74 -22.53 -19.37
N PRO A 234 -5.47 -22.00 -18.38
CA PRO A 234 -6.52 -21.03 -18.64
C PRO A 234 -5.96 -19.76 -19.29
N LYS A 235 -6.75 -19.15 -20.17
CA LYS A 235 -6.38 -17.91 -20.84
C LYS A 235 -6.62 -16.72 -19.91
N GLU A 236 -5.53 -16.06 -19.49
CA GLU A 236 -5.61 -14.83 -18.67
C GLU A 236 -6.19 -13.67 -19.48
N ILE A 237 -7.27 -13.05 -18.99
CA ILE A 237 -7.92 -11.89 -19.63
C ILE A 237 -7.57 -10.57 -18.94
N LEU A 238 -7.05 -10.61 -17.72
CA LEU A 238 -6.74 -9.41 -16.91
C LEU A 238 -5.30 -8.90 -17.07
N THR A 239 -4.60 -9.32 -18.12
CA THR A 239 -3.20 -8.94 -18.37
C THR A 239 -3.00 -7.46 -18.66
N HIS A 240 -4.07 -6.77 -19.06
CA HIS A 240 -4.11 -5.34 -19.34
C HIS A 240 -4.34 -4.49 -18.08
N VAL A 241 -4.68 -5.09 -16.94
CA VAL A 241 -4.97 -4.34 -15.71
C VAL A 241 -3.65 -3.80 -15.12
N PRO A 242 -3.51 -2.48 -14.91
CA PRO A 242 -2.30 -1.88 -14.34
C PRO A 242 -2.22 -2.13 -12.83
N PHE A 243 -1.89 -3.37 -12.46
CA PHE A 243 -1.90 -3.84 -11.08
C PHE A 243 -0.86 -3.09 -10.21
N HIS A 244 0.32 -2.81 -10.75
CA HIS A 244 1.42 -2.22 -10.00
C HIS A 244 1.27 -0.71 -9.82
N ILE A 245 1.68 -0.26 -8.63
CA ILE A 245 1.80 1.14 -8.25
C ILE A 245 3.29 1.41 -8.11
N GLU A 246 3.86 2.03 -9.14
CA GLU A 246 5.30 2.09 -9.35
C GLU A 246 5.90 3.39 -8.82
N PHE A 247 6.79 3.23 -7.85
CA PHE A 247 7.63 4.30 -7.32
C PHE A 247 9.08 4.07 -7.75
N ARG A 248 9.85 5.16 -7.82
CA ARG A 248 11.31 5.11 -7.94
C ARG A 248 11.92 4.70 -6.61
N CYS A 249 12.95 3.85 -6.66
CA CYS A 249 13.70 3.43 -5.48
C CYS A 249 14.54 4.60 -4.93
N PRO A 250 14.40 5.02 -3.66
CA PRO A 250 15.17 6.14 -3.11
C PRO A 250 16.69 5.93 -3.17
N GLU A 251 17.14 4.69 -2.98
CA GLU A 251 18.54 4.28 -2.92
C GLU A 251 19.21 4.25 -4.29
N GLU A 252 18.43 4.23 -5.38
CA GLU A 252 18.93 4.40 -6.74
C GLU A 252 19.67 5.74 -6.88
N LEU A 253 19.13 6.82 -6.32
CA LEU A 253 19.77 8.14 -6.36
C LEU A 253 21.07 8.16 -5.58
N LEU A 254 21.13 7.45 -4.44
CA LEU A 254 22.36 7.33 -3.65
C LEU A 254 23.43 6.50 -4.39
N GLN A 255 23.04 5.38 -5.00
CA GLN A 255 23.97 4.55 -5.78
C GLN A 255 24.45 5.26 -7.05
N GLN A 256 23.57 5.93 -7.80
CA GLN A 256 23.95 6.73 -8.97
C GLN A 256 24.88 7.89 -8.56
N HIS A 257 24.62 8.56 -7.45
CA HIS A 257 25.51 9.60 -6.94
C HIS A 257 26.88 9.03 -6.55
N GLN A 258 26.93 7.86 -5.90
CA GLN A 258 28.18 7.19 -5.56
C GLN A 258 28.98 6.77 -6.80
N LEU A 259 28.33 6.22 -7.83
CA LEU A 259 28.98 5.86 -9.09
C LEU A 259 29.54 7.09 -9.80
N LEU A 260 28.79 8.21 -9.84
CA LEU A 260 29.27 9.46 -10.41
C LEU A 260 30.47 10.04 -9.65
N LEU A 261 30.56 9.85 -8.33
CA LEU A 261 31.73 10.25 -7.56
C LEU A 261 32.94 9.36 -7.87
N GLN A 262 32.74 8.04 -7.96
CA GLN A 262 33.80 7.09 -8.33
C GLN A 262 34.32 7.33 -9.75
N ASP A 263 33.45 7.62 -10.72
CA ASP A 263 33.84 7.95 -12.10
C ASP A 263 34.61 9.26 -12.17
N LYS A 264 34.22 10.27 -11.37
CA LYS A 264 34.96 11.54 -11.26
C LYS A 264 36.34 11.35 -10.63
N GLU A 265 36.46 10.47 -9.63
CA GLU A 265 37.74 10.14 -9.01
C GLU A 265 38.65 9.35 -9.96
N GLY A 266 38.10 8.37 -10.69
CA GLY A 266 38.81 7.64 -11.74
C GLY A 266 39.29 8.55 -12.87
N ALA A 267 38.44 9.46 -13.36
CA ALA A 267 38.80 10.43 -14.40
C ALA A 267 39.88 11.44 -13.95
N LYS A 268 39.89 11.81 -12.66
CA LYS A 268 40.97 12.65 -12.08
C LYS A 268 42.28 11.88 -11.95
N ALA A 269 42.24 10.61 -11.55
CA ALA A 269 43.42 9.76 -11.45
C ALA A 269 44.10 9.58 -12.81
N ILE A 270 43.34 9.28 -13.87
CA ILE A 270 43.84 9.13 -15.24
C ILE A 270 44.50 10.42 -15.75
N ASN A 271 43.90 11.59 -15.47
CA ASN A 271 44.48 12.89 -15.84
C ASN A 271 45.78 13.21 -15.09
N ILE A 272 45.96 12.70 -13.87
CA ILE A 272 47.22 12.86 -13.10
C ILE A 272 48.30 11.94 -13.66
N THR A 273 47.94 10.71 -14.07
CA THR A 273 48.89 9.77 -14.69
C THR A 273 49.34 10.22 -16.08
N ALA A 274 48.45 10.81 -16.88
CA ALA A 274 48.76 11.29 -18.22
C ALA A 274 49.61 12.57 -18.27
N ARG A 275 49.84 13.23 -17.13
CA ARG A 275 50.66 14.46 -17.00
C ARG A 275 52.06 14.20 -16.44
N ARG A 276 52.42 12.95 -16.19
CA ARG A 276 53.78 12.52 -15.83
C ARG A 276 54.45 11.86 -17.03
#